data_AF-A0A9P8LP73-F1
#
_entry.id   AF-A0A9P8LP73-F1
#
_cell.length_a   1.000
_cell.length_b   1.000
_cell.length_c   1.000
_cell.angle_alpha   90.00
_cell.angle_beta   90.00
_cell.angle_gamma   90.00
#
_symmetry.space_group_name_H-M   'P 1'
#
loop_
_entity.id
_entity.type
_entity.pdbx_description
1 polymer ?
#
loop_
_entity_poly.entity_id
_entity_poly.type
_entity_poly.pdbx_seq_one_letter_code
_entity_poly.pdbx_strand_id
1 'polypeptide(L)'
;MQILTLGVPLLTCGRDLCKTQRGRCFGRGACALENAQFVCKDCGNFPFNDPKQQCQGCLPGAAYFGNASNYDCRPAKCITGSSICSGQGTCEGSGECRCGDPALDPVHGCSQCLASFERVGDTCVPSGCVHSGTECAGRGRCEAGVCTCSTYLLDAGAKCSVCADEHALVNELCTVCRPGFVFVRDRCVDTRCEPGQTFNTVLFQCVDGQLHQDGVSMGLIAGIVVLVFVAVGLVGLIAFFYLKRRAGLPGRSAVVTTRQAEVPRPTLTDTEALVRETLQYDK
;
A
#
# COMPACT_ATOMS: atom_id res chain seq x y z
N MET A 1 96.23 -27.64 36.54
CA MET A 1 95.85 -27.42 35.12
C MET A 1 94.33 -27.50 35.05
N GLN A 2 93.64 -26.38 35.22
CA GLN A 2 92.17 -26.30 35.19
C GLN A 2 91.75 -26.12 33.74
N ILE A 3 91.07 -27.12 33.19
CA ILE A 3 90.44 -27.04 31.87
C ILE A 3 89.10 -26.33 32.05
N LEU A 4 89.07 -25.05 31.68
CA LEU A 4 87.86 -24.27 31.51
C LEU A 4 87.10 -24.84 30.30
N THR A 5 86.11 -25.69 30.55
CA THR A 5 85.10 -26.06 29.54
C THR A 5 84.21 -24.85 29.31
N LEU A 6 84.52 -24.09 28.26
CA LEU A 6 83.61 -23.08 27.68
C LEU A 6 82.33 -23.80 27.26
N GLY A 7 81.23 -23.53 27.97
CA GLY A 7 79.91 -24.01 27.61
C GLY A 7 79.51 -23.46 26.25
N VAL A 8 79.50 -24.34 25.24
CA VAL A 8 78.92 -24.02 23.93
C VAL A 8 77.43 -23.79 24.16
N PRO A 9 76.87 -22.61 23.84
CA PRO A 9 75.44 -22.39 23.93
C PRO A 9 74.75 -23.40 23.01
N LEU A 10 73.81 -24.18 23.54
CA LEU A 10 72.97 -25.06 22.73
C LEU A 10 72.27 -24.23 21.66
N LEU A 11 72.66 -24.39 20.39
CA LEU A 11 71.90 -23.87 19.26
C LEU A 11 70.58 -24.63 19.19
N THR A 12 69.53 -24.08 19.77
CA THR A 12 68.17 -24.54 19.52
C THR A 12 67.79 -24.23 18.08
N CYS A 13 67.45 -25.24 17.29
CA CYS A 13 66.91 -25.03 15.95
C CYS A 13 65.64 -24.17 16.04
N GLY A 14 65.64 -23.03 15.34
CA GLY A 14 64.47 -22.19 15.18
C GLY A 14 63.30 -22.95 14.56
N ARG A 15 62.07 -22.66 15.00
CA ARG A 15 60.87 -23.24 14.40
C ARG A 15 60.65 -22.65 13.00
N ASP A 16 60.34 -23.52 12.03
CA ASP A 16 59.91 -23.10 10.70
C ASP A 16 58.38 -22.88 10.69
N LEU A 17 57.97 -21.63 10.90
CA LEU A 17 56.58 -21.18 10.81
C LEU A 17 56.21 -20.71 9.39
N CYS A 18 57.01 -21.02 8.38
CA CYS A 18 56.63 -20.84 6.99
C CYS A 18 56.10 -22.14 6.37
N LYS A 19 56.46 -23.31 6.91
CA LYS A 19 56.11 -24.59 6.30
C LYS A 19 54.63 -24.94 6.48
N THR A 20 53.90 -25.12 5.37
CA THR A 20 52.52 -25.63 5.35
C THR A 20 52.39 -26.85 4.42
N GLN A 21 51.22 -27.49 4.43
CA GLN A 21 50.89 -28.56 3.47
C GLN A 21 50.81 -28.07 2.01
N ARG A 22 50.64 -26.76 1.77
CA ARG A 22 50.55 -26.16 0.42
C ARG A 22 51.79 -25.34 0.05
N GLY A 23 52.94 -25.64 0.67
CA GLY A 23 54.20 -24.93 0.43
C GLY A 23 54.51 -23.88 1.48
N ARG A 24 55.44 -22.97 1.16
CA ARG A 24 55.88 -21.91 2.09
C ARG A 24 54.80 -20.82 2.18
N CYS A 25 54.43 -20.44 3.40
CA CYS A 25 53.43 -19.40 3.68
C CYS A 25 52.12 -19.62 2.93
N PHE A 26 51.70 -20.89 2.80
CA PHE A 26 50.53 -21.29 2.03
C PHE A 26 50.54 -20.84 0.55
N GLY A 27 51.72 -20.53 -0.01
CA GLY A 27 51.87 -19.96 -1.35
C GLY A 27 51.50 -18.48 -1.46
N ARG A 28 51.36 -17.77 -0.32
CA ARG A 28 50.84 -16.40 -0.27
C ARG A 28 51.87 -15.32 -0.03
N GLY A 29 53.04 -15.67 0.49
CA GLY A 29 54.06 -14.69 0.86
C GLY A 29 55.45 -15.27 0.94
N ALA A 30 56.43 -14.39 1.12
CA ALA A 30 57.83 -14.77 1.29
C ALA A 30 58.11 -15.18 2.74
N CYS A 31 58.98 -16.17 2.91
CA CYS A 31 59.48 -16.60 4.22
C CYS A 31 60.74 -15.79 4.60
N ALA A 32 60.84 -15.36 5.85
CA ALA A 32 61.98 -14.62 6.39
C ALA A 32 62.38 -15.13 7.78
N LEU A 33 63.63 -14.89 8.16
CA LEU A 33 64.13 -15.19 9.50
C LEU A 33 63.94 -13.97 10.41
N GLU A 34 63.12 -14.11 11.46
CA GLU A 34 62.86 -13.09 12.48
C GLU A 34 62.96 -13.72 13.87
N ASN A 35 63.71 -13.10 14.79
CA ASN A 35 63.86 -13.59 16.18
C ASN A 35 64.18 -15.10 16.28
N ALA A 36 65.10 -15.57 15.42
CA ALA A 36 65.49 -16.98 15.30
C ALA A 36 64.34 -17.95 14.90
N GLN A 37 63.27 -17.45 14.28
CA GLN A 37 62.18 -18.26 13.70
C GLN A 37 61.98 -17.89 12.24
N PHE A 38 61.63 -18.86 11.40
CA PHE A 38 61.21 -18.56 10.04
C PHE A 38 59.72 -18.20 10.05
N VAL A 39 59.36 -16.99 9.66
CA VAL A 39 57.99 -16.47 9.63
C VAL A 39 57.65 -15.92 8.25
N CYS A 40 56.36 -15.85 7.93
CA CYS A 40 55.92 -15.19 6.70
C CYS A 40 56.05 -13.67 6.86
N LYS A 41 56.62 -12.98 5.87
CA LYS A 41 56.71 -11.51 5.87
C LYS A 41 55.33 -10.86 5.74
N ASP A 42 54.52 -11.44 4.86
CA ASP A 42 53.17 -11.03 4.53
C ASP A 42 52.39 -12.26 4.03
N CYS A 43 51.12 -12.06 3.71
CA CYS A 43 50.25 -13.06 3.09
C CYS A 43 49.73 -12.58 1.72
N GLY A 44 50.50 -11.74 1.03
CA GLY A 44 50.17 -11.23 -0.30
C GLY A 44 48.79 -10.56 -0.36
N ASN A 45 47.92 -11.05 -1.25
CA ASN A 45 46.55 -10.55 -1.44
C ASN A 45 45.57 -10.93 -0.33
N PHE A 46 46.06 -11.54 0.75
CA PHE A 46 45.26 -11.95 1.91
C PHE A 46 45.69 -11.14 3.16
N PRO A 47 45.42 -9.83 3.20
CA PRO A 47 45.95 -8.93 4.22
C PRO A 47 45.44 -9.22 5.64
N PHE A 48 44.37 -10.01 5.78
CA PHE A 48 43.77 -10.38 7.06
C PHE A 48 44.21 -11.75 7.57
N ASN A 49 45.04 -12.47 6.82
CA ASN A 49 45.67 -13.69 7.27
C ASN A 49 46.91 -13.37 8.12
N ASP A 50 47.10 -14.12 9.20
CA ASP A 50 48.18 -13.91 10.15
C ASP A 50 49.49 -14.54 9.64
N PRO A 51 50.53 -13.73 9.32
CA PRO A 51 51.81 -14.25 8.85
C PRO A 51 52.53 -15.13 9.89
N LYS A 52 52.26 -14.94 11.20
CA LYS A 52 52.82 -15.77 12.28
C LYS A 52 52.12 -17.13 12.39
N GLN A 53 50.95 -17.28 11.78
CA GLN A 53 50.20 -18.53 11.67
C GLN A 53 50.26 -19.08 10.25
N GLN A 54 51.42 -18.96 9.60
CA GLN A 54 51.70 -19.54 8.28
C GLN A 54 50.74 -19.07 7.17
N CYS A 55 50.11 -17.89 7.34
CA CYS A 55 49.05 -17.39 6.47
C CYS A 55 47.79 -18.28 6.41
N GLN A 56 47.62 -19.18 7.38
CA GLN A 56 46.43 -20.00 7.54
C GLN A 56 45.50 -19.41 8.59
N GLY A 57 46.02 -18.87 9.69
CA GLY A 57 45.21 -18.18 10.71
C GLY A 57 44.73 -16.80 10.29
N CYS A 58 43.76 -16.25 11.03
CA CYS A 58 43.26 -14.89 10.85
C CYS A 58 43.86 -13.94 11.88
N LEU A 59 44.10 -12.68 11.48
CA LEU A 59 44.43 -11.60 12.40
C LEU A 59 43.25 -11.31 13.36
N PRO A 60 43.50 -10.71 14.54
CA PRO A 60 42.43 -10.29 15.45
C PRO A 60 41.38 -9.42 14.74
N GLY A 61 40.10 -9.72 14.97
CA GLY A 61 38.98 -9.03 14.31
C GLY A 61 38.61 -9.57 12.92
N ALA A 62 39.36 -10.53 12.37
CA ALA A 62 39.03 -11.25 11.15
C ALA A 62 38.53 -12.67 11.42
N ALA A 63 37.80 -13.25 10.46
CA ALA A 63 37.30 -14.62 10.50
C ALA A 63 37.36 -15.24 9.10
N TYR A 64 37.27 -16.57 9.04
CA TYR A 64 37.24 -17.28 7.75
C TYR A 64 35.97 -16.98 6.97
N PHE A 65 36.13 -16.75 5.67
CA PHE A 65 35.03 -16.56 4.73
C PHE A 65 35.07 -17.63 3.63
N GLY A 66 33.90 -18.13 3.25
CA GLY A 66 33.76 -19.18 2.24
C GLY A 66 34.23 -20.55 2.73
N ASN A 67 34.88 -21.31 1.85
CA ASN A 67 35.33 -22.65 2.18
C ASN A 67 36.52 -22.60 3.16
N ALA A 68 36.39 -23.26 4.32
CA ALA A 68 37.42 -23.30 5.36
C ALA A 68 38.80 -23.79 4.85
N SER A 69 38.83 -24.66 3.83
CA SER A 69 40.09 -25.15 3.23
C SER A 69 40.84 -24.11 2.39
N ASN A 70 40.19 -22.98 2.07
CA ASN A 70 40.83 -21.84 1.42
C ASN A 70 41.57 -20.97 2.43
N TYR A 71 41.26 -21.07 3.73
CA TYR A 71 41.84 -20.22 4.77
C TYR A 71 41.78 -18.72 4.40
N ASP A 72 40.70 -18.26 3.74
CA ASP A 72 40.55 -16.86 3.36
C ASP A 72 39.96 -16.08 4.54
N CYS A 73 40.74 -15.16 5.11
CA CYS A 73 40.31 -14.35 6.23
C CYS A 73 39.76 -13.01 5.74
N ARG A 74 38.62 -12.60 6.30
CA ARG A 74 37.98 -11.30 6.06
C ARG A 74 37.63 -10.65 7.39
N PRO A 75 37.51 -9.31 7.46
CA PRO A 75 37.05 -8.64 8.67
C PRO A 75 35.70 -9.21 9.10
N ALA A 76 35.58 -9.62 10.37
CA ALA A 76 34.40 -10.33 10.84
C ALA A 76 33.12 -9.48 10.71
N LYS A 77 33.24 -8.16 10.89
CA LYS A 77 32.15 -7.19 10.71
C LYS A 77 31.62 -7.11 9.28
N CYS A 78 32.44 -7.47 8.29
CA CYS A 78 32.02 -7.47 6.89
C CYS A 78 31.36 -8.78 6.46
N ILE A 79 31.46 -9.85 7.26
CA ILE A 79 30.88 -11.15 6.92
C ILE A 79 29.42 -11.16 7.36
N THR A 80 28.50 -11.19 6.40
CA THR A 80 27.05 -11.17 6.61
C THR A 80 26.46 -12.48 6.10
N GLY A 81 26.39 -13.47 6.98
CA GLY A 81 25.99 -14.82 6.59
C GLY A 81 26.99 -15.44 5.61
N SER A 82 26.52 -15.78 4.40
CA SER A 82 27.34 -16.39 3.34
C SER A 82 27.93 -15.38 2.35
N SER A 83 27.72 -14.08 2.55
CA SER A 83 28.22 -13.03 1.66
C SER A 83 29.07 -12.01 2.43
N ILE A 84 29.77 -11.16 1.67
CA ILE A 84 30.44 -9.98 2.20
C ILE A 84 29.52 -8.78 2.01
N CYS A 85 29.31 -7.98 3.05
CA CYS A 85 28.49 -6.76 3.00
C CYS A 85 27.12 -6.98 2.33
N SER A 86 26.47 -8.07 2.69
CA SER A 86 25.19 -8.58 2.19
C SER A 86 25.11 -8.79 0.68
N GLY A 87 26.27 -8.83 0.00
CA GLY A 87 26.33 -8.79 -1.47
C GLY A 87 26.01 -7.41 -2.07
N GLN A 88 25.82 -6.40 -1.23
CA GLN A 88 25.39 -5.05 -1.59
C GLN A 88 26.49 -4.00 -1.37
N GLY A 89 27.74 -4.44 -1.22
CA GLY A 89 28.87 -3.56 -0.95
C GLY A 89 30.22 -4.24 -1.01
N THR A 90 31.25 -3.45 -0.72
CA THR A 90 32.65 -3.91 -0.64
C THR A 90 33.17 -3.73 0.79
N CYS A 91 33.87 -4.73 1.32
CA CYS A 91 34.54 -4.59 2.61
C CYS A 91 35.84 -3.81 2.44
N GLU A 92 36.01 -2.75 3.22
CA GLU A 92 37.22 -1.93 3.24
C GLU A 92 38.28 -2.49 4.17
N GLY A 93 39.52 -2.01 4.02
CA GLY A 93 40.67 -2.39 4.86
C GLY A 93 40.46 -2.13 6.35
N SER A 94 39.62 -1.15 6.70
CA SER A 94 39.19 -0.81 8.06
C SER A 94 38.30 -1.87 8.71
N GLY A 95 37.75 -2.80 7.93
CA GLY A 95 36.74 -3.75 8.39
C GLY A 95 35.32 -3.20 8.41
N GLU A 96 35.07 -2.11 7.67
CA GLU A 96 33.76 -1.53 7.46
C GLU A 96 33.25 -1.84 6.04
N CYS A 97 31.93 -1.93 5.90
CA CYS A 97 31.31 -2.12 4.59
C CYS A 97 31.07 -0.77 3.93
N ARG A 98 31.54 -0.61 2.70
CA ARG A 98 31.09 0.46 1.81
C ARG A 98 29.98 -0.07 0.94
N CYS A 99 28.75 0.37 1.21
CA CYS A 99 27.57 -0.03 0.45
C CYS A 99 27.56 0.57 -0.96
N GLY A 100 27.02 -0.17 -1.92
CA GLY A 100 26.82 0.31 -3.29
C GLY A 100 25.69 1.33 -3.39
N ASP A 101 24.67 1.18 -2.55
CA ASP A 101 23.59 2.14 -2.36
C ASP A 101 23.87 2.99 -1.10
N PRO A 102 23.92 4.34 -1.21
CA PRO A 102 24.11 5.23 -0.05
C PRO A 102 22.95 5.21 0.95
N ALA A 103 21.78 4.66 0.59
CA ALA A 103 20.65 4.49 1.48
C ALA A 103 20.73 3.23 2.36
N LEU A 104 21.72 2.36 2.13
CA LEU A 104 21.99 1.18 2.96
C LEU A 104 22.92 1.51 4.13
N ASP A 105 22.71 0.83 5.25
CA ASP A 105 23.47 1.03 6.48
C ASP A 105 24.79 0.21 6.46
N PRO A 106 25.96 0.87 6.44
CA PRO A 106 27.26 0.20 6.47
C PRO A 106 27.54 -0.54 7.78
N VAL A 107 26.96 -0.10 8.90
CA VAL A 107 27.16 -0.73 10.23
C VAL A 107 26.54 -2.11 10.29
N HIS A 108 25.42 -2.31 9.59
CA HIS A 108 24.73 -3.59 9.46
C HIS A 108 25.14 -4.36 8.20
N GLY A 109 26.33 -4.06 7.66
CA GLY A 109 26.88 -4.73 6.49
C GLY A 109 25.99 -4.62 5.27
N CYS A 110 25.36 -3.46 5.04
CA CYS A 110 24.50 -3.17 3.90
C CYS A 110 23.25 -4.08 3.80
N SER A 111 22.80 -4.67 4.91
CA SER A 111 21.59 -5.51 4.95
C SER A 111 20.31 -4.71 5.24
N GLN A 112 20.46 -3.53 5.85
CA GLN A 112 19.37 -2.69 6.32
C GLN A 112 19.43 -1.32 5.66
N CYS A 113 18.29 -0.66 5.57
CA CYS A 113 18.22 0.73 5.17
C CYS A 113 18.63 1.65 6.33
N LEU A 114 19.15 2.83 6.01
CA LEU A 114 19.35 3.89 6.98
C LEU A 114 18.00 4.33 7.60
N ALA A 115 18.04 4.94 8.78
CA ALA A 115 16.84 5.22 9.60
C ALA A 115 15.73 6.06 8.91
N SER A 116 16.06 6.86 7.89
CA SER A 116 15.09 7.66 7.11
C SER A 116 14.59 6.98 5.84
N PHE A 117 14.91 5.70 5.67
CA PHE A 117 14.59 4.90 4.51
C PHE A 117 13.87 3.63 4.94
N GLU A 118 12.97 3.17 4.09
CA GLU A 118 12.24 1.92 4.22
C GLU A 118 12.60 1.00 3.07
N ARG A 119 12.58 -0.30 3.35
CA ARG A 119 12.91 -1.31 2.35
C ARG A 119 11.70 -1.59 1.48
N VAL A 120 11.84 -1.38 0.17
CA VAL A 120 10.84 -1.70 -0.85
C VAL A 120 11.49 -2.68 -1.82
N GLY A 121 11.21 -3.98 -1.66
CA GLY A 121 11.94 -5.02 -2.37
C GLY A 121 13.44 -5.04 -2.01
N ASP A 122 14.30 -4.85 -3.00
CA ASP A 122 15.77 -4.83 -2.82
C ASP A 122 16.37 -3.43 -2.72
N THR A 123 15.55 -2.38 -2.74
CA THR A 123 16.01 -0.99 -2.64
C THR A 123 15.55 -0.33 -1.35
N CYS A 124 16.27 0.72 -0.96
CA CYS A 124 15.91 1.58 0.15
C CYS A 124 15.31 2.87 -0.38
N VAL A 125 14.05 3.11 -0.06
CA VAL A 125 13.27 4.27 -0.51
C VAL A 125 13.06 5.19 0.69
N PRO A 126 13.18 6.52 0.55
CA PRO A 126 12.88 7.44 1.64
C PRO A 126 11.50 7.16 2.26
N SER A 127 11.42 7.04 3.59
CA SER A 127 10.17 6.71 4.30
C SER A 127 9.01 7.66 3.97
N GLY A 128 9.35 8.92 3.68
CA GLY A 128 8.40 9.94 3.19
C GLY A 128 7.68 9.56 1.89
N CYS A 129 8.28 8.69 1.08
CA CYS A 129 7.73 8.22 -0.19
C CYS A 129 7.06 6.84 -0.12
N VAL A 130 7.18 6.10 0.99
CA VAL A 130 6.61 4.75 1.09
C VAL A 130 5.16 4.79 1.57
N HIS A 131 4.28 4.13 0.83
CA HIS A 131 2.87 3.95 1.20
C HIS A 131 2.49 2.49 1.03
N SER A 132 1.98 1.86 2.09
CA SER A 132 1.55 0.45 2.10
C SER A 132 2.62 -0.51 1.54
N GLY A 133 3.90 -0.27 1.87
CA GLY A 133 5.02 -1.10 1.44
C GLY A 133 5.48 -0.89 0.00
N THR A 134 4.96 0.13 -0.69
CA THR A 134 5.34 0.46 -2.08
C THR A 134 5.83 1.90 -2.20
N GLU A 135 6.74 2.15 -3.13
CA GLU A 135 7.18 3.51 -3.48
C GLU A 135 6.02 4.27 -4.14
N CYS A 136 5.60 5.38 -3.53
CA CYS A 136 4.56 6.27 -4.04
C CYS A 136 3.28 5.54 -4.45
N ALA A 137 2.83 4.58 -3.62
CA ALA A 137 1.67 3.72 -3.86
C ALA A 137 1.71 2.95 -5.20
N GLY A 138 2.89 2.76 -5.80
CA GLY A 138 3.07 2.18 -7.14
C GLY A 138 2.63 3.09 -8.29
N ARG A 139 2.32 4.36 -8.03
CA ARG A 139 1.77 5.34 -8.99
C ARG A 139 2.62 6.60 -9.12
N GLY A 140 3.92 6.48 -8.87
CA GLY A 140 4.87 7.57 -8.95
C GLY A 140 6.30 7.09 -8.74
N ARG A 141 7.21 8.06 -8.63
CA ARG A 141 8.61 7.86 -8.25
C ARG A 141 8.98 8.83 -7.15
N CYS A 142 9.85 8.40 -6.24
CA CYS A 142 10.40 9.24 -5.19
C CYS A 142 11.56 10.08 -5.72
N GLU A 143 11.44 11.39 -5.67
CA GLU A 143 12.47 12.35 -6.06
C GLU A 143 12.74 13.28 -4.87
N ALA A 144 13.99 13.31 -4.41
CA ALA A 144 14.41 14.12 -3.27
C ALA A 144 13.56 13.93 -1.99
N GLY A 145 13.02 12.73 -1.77
CA GLY A 145 12.19 12.41 -0.60
C GLY A 145 10.71 12.82 -0.74
N VAL A 146 10.28 13.24 -1.94
CA VAL A 146 8.89 13.59 -2.26
C VAL A 146 8.41 12.72 -3.42
N CYS A 147 7.14 12.33 -3.40
CA CYS A 147 6.56 11.57 -4.50
C CYS A 147 6.22 12.46 -5.69
N THR A 148 6.85 12.18 -6.83
CA THR A 148 6.44 12.67 -8.16
C THR A 148 5.48 11.65 -8.77
N CYS A 149 4.18 11.96 -8.72
CA CYS A 149 3.14 11.05 -9.21
C CYS A 149 3.14 10.96 -10.74
N SER A 150 2.71 9.81 -11.28
CA SER A 150 2.63 9.57 -12.73
C SER A 150 1.62 10.49 -13.44
N THR A 151 0.70 11.10 -12.71
CA THR A 151 -0.27 12.09 -13.21
C THR A 151 -0.49 13.18 -12.17
N TYR A 152 -0.81 14.39 -12.63
CA TYR A 152 -1.17 15.54 -11.80
C TYR A 152 -2.50 15.34 -11.05
N LEU A 153 -3.27 14.31 -11.42
CA LEU A 153 -4.54 13.96 -10.78
C LEU A 153 -4.37 13.21 -9.46
N LEU A 154 -3.15 12.81 -9.12
CA LEU A 154 -2.81 12.14 -7.87
C LEU A 154 -2.21 13.14 -6.87
N ASP A 155 -2.55 12.97 -5.59
CA ASP A 155 -2.01 13.82 -4.54
C ASP A 155 -0.59 13.37 -4.14
N ALA A 156 0.39 14.22 -4.44
CA ALA A 156 1.78 14.02 -4.02
C ALA A 156 1.96 14.05 -2.49
N GLY A 157 1.18 14.87 -1.77
CA GLY A 157 1.19 14.96 -0.30
C GLY A 157 0.70 13.66 0.35
N ALA A 158 -0.21 12.97 -0.31
CA ALA A 158 -0.65 11.63 0.07
C ALA A 158 0.15 10.50 -0.60
N LYS A 159 1.38 10.77 -1.06
CA LYS A 159 2.28 9.76 -1.67
C LYS A 159 1.65 9.04 -2.88
N CYS A 160 0.84 9.76 -3.67
CA CYS A 160 0.09 9.24 -4.81
C CYS A 160 -0.91 8.12 -4.45
N SER A 161 -1.33 8.03 -3.18
CA SER A 161 -2.30 7.04 -2.71
C SER A 161 -3.76 7.42 -2.99
N VAL A 162 -4.04 8.70 -3.23
CA VAL A 162 -5.38 9.22 -3.53
C VAL A 162 -5.33 10.23 -4.66
N CYS A 163 -6.51 10.61 -5.17
CA CYS A 163 -6.63 11.69 -6.14
C CYS A 163 -6.42 13.05 -5.46
N ALA A 164 -5.85 13.99 -6.20
CA ALA A 164 -5.64 15.37 -5.76
C ALA A 164 -6.96 16.13 -5.55
N ASP A 165 -8.03 15.68 -6.20
CA ASP A 165 -9.38 16.20 -6.06
C ASP A 165 -10.33 15.05 -5.73
N GLU A 166 -11.21 15.24 -4.74
CA GLU A 166 -12.25 14.27 -4.36
C GLU A 166 -13.20 13.95 -5.52
N HIS A 167 -13.39 14.91 -6.44
CA HIS A 167 -14.22 14.73 -7.63
C HIS A 167 -13.50 14.04 -8.80
N ALA A 168 -12.19 13.82 -8.69
CA ALA A 168 -11.41 13.11 -9.71
C ALA A 168 -11.38 11.59 -9.48
N LEU A 169 -11.85 11.08 -8.34
CA LEU A 169 -11.86 9.64 -8.07
C LEU A 169 -13.06 8.97 -8.74
N VAL A 170 -12.78 8.11 -9.70
CA VAL A 170 -13.82 7.43 -10.47
C VAL A 170 -13.37 6.01 -10.83
N ASN A 171 -14.12 5.00 -10.37
CA ASN A 171 -13.75 3.58 -10.49
C ASN A 171 -12.31 3.30 -10.05
N GLU A 172 -11.91 3.89 -8.92
CA GLU A 172 -10.55 3.77 -8.36
C GLU A 172 -9.43 4.37 -9.23
N LEU A 173 -9.80 5.07 -10.31
CA LEU A 173 -8.89 5.80 -11.18
C LEU A 173 -9.06 7.30 -10.98
N CYS A 174 -7.95 8.02 -10.86
CA CYS A 174 -7.98 9.47 -10.86
C CYS A 174 -8.13 9.99 -12.28
N THR A 175 -9.33 10.45 -12.65
CA THR A 175 -9.66 10.99 -13.97
C THR A 175 -10.52 12.24 -13.83
N VAL A 176 -10.30 13.22 -14.70
CA VAL A 176 -11.12 14.43 -14.79
C VAL A 176 -11.68 14.51 -16.20
N CYS A 177 -13.01 14.63 -16.29
CA CYS A 177 -13.66 14.88 -17.57
C CYS A 177 -13.31 16.30 -18.06
N ARG A 178 -13.18 16.49 -19.38
CA ARG A 178 -12.96 17.82 -19.95
C ARG A 178 -14.09 18.77 -19.52
N PRO A 179 -13.83 20.09 -19.36
CA PRO A 179 -14.89 21.05 -19.06
C PRO A 179 -16.09 20.90 -20.01
N GLY A 180 -17.29 20.81 -19.44
CA GLY A 180 -18.53 20.53 -20.17
C GLY A 180 -18.90 19.05 -20.26
N PHE A 181 -18.12 18.14 -19.66
CA PHE A 181 -18.45 16.72 -19.57
C PHE A 181 -18.63 16.30 -18.10
N VAL A 182 -19.60 15.43 -17.83
CA VAL A 182 -19.86 14.84 -16.50
C VAL A 182 -19.65 13.34 -16.58
N PHE A 183 -19.06 12.75 -15.54
CA PHE A 183 -18.83 11.31 -15.51
C PHE A 183 -20.12 10.57 -15.16
N VAL A 184 -20.55 9.66 -16.05
CA VAL A 184 -21.69 8.80 -15.81
C VAL A 184 -21.44 7.41 -16.36
N ARG A 185 -21.67 6.37 -15.53
CA ARG A 185 -21.53 4.95 -15.91
C ARG A 185 -20.23 4.67 -16.67
N ASP A 186 -19.13 5.02 -16.02
CA ASP A 186 -17.78 4.69 -16.48
C ASP A 186 -17.30 5.51 -17.70
N ARG A 187 -18.00 6.60 -18.05
CA ARG A 187 -17.70 7.43 -19.22
C ARG A 187 -17.91 8.91 -18.95
N CYS A 188 -17.09 9.76 -19.55
CA CYS A 188 -17.35 11.20 -19.61
C CYS A 188 -18.42 11.49 -20.69
N VAL A 189 -19.54 12.07 -20.27
CA VAL A 189 -20.68 12.44 -21.14
C VAL A 189 -20.75 13.95 -21.28
N ASP A 190 -20.84 14.46 -22.52
CA ASP A 190 -20.99 15.90 -22.77
C ASP A 190 -22.35 16.39 -22.23
N THR A 191 -22.32 17.37 -21.35
CA THR A 191 -23.52 17.99 -20.77
C THR A 191 -23.84 19.33 -21.39
N ARG A 192 -23.11 19.75 -22.44
CA ARG A 192 -23.40 20.99 -23.16
C ARG A 192 -24.57 20.74 -24.11
N CYS A 193 -25.73 21.25 -23.73
CA CYS A 193 -26.93 21.23 -24.55
C CYS A 193 -27.09 22.51 -25.36
N GLU A 194 -27.80 22.42 -26.49
CA GLU A 194 -28.15 23.59 -27.29
C GLU A 194 -29.10 24.52 -26.49
N PRO A 195 -29.16 25.82 -26.81
CA PRO A 195 -30.07 26.75 -26.16
C PRO A 195 -31.52 26.26 -26.21
N GLY A 196 -32.16 26.09 -25.04
CA GLY A 196 -33.54 25.58 -24.91
C GLY A 196 -33.63 24.09 -24.53
N GLN A 197 -32.50 23.39 -24.51
CA GLN A 197 -32.41 22.01 -24.02
C GLN A 197 -31.85 21.96 -22.60
N THR A 198 -32.27 20.93 -21.86
CA THR A 198 -31.74 20.59 -20.54
C THR A 198 -31.14 19.19 -20.58
N PHE A 199 -29.98 18.99 -19.96
CA PHE A 199 -29.36 17.67 -19.89
C PHE A 199 -30.17 16.76 -18.96
N ASN A 200 -30.72 15.67 -19.50
CA ASN A 200 -31.46 14.70 -18.71
C ASN A 200 -30.49 13.68 -18.11
N THR A 201 -30.35 13.70 -16.79
CA THR A 201 -29.45 12.80 -16.04
C THR A 201 -29.90 11.34 -16.03
N VAL A 202 -31.15 11.04 -16.41
CA VAL A 202 -31.69 9.67 -16.49
C VAL A 202 -31.45 9.08 -17.90
N LEU A 203 -31.61 9.91 -18.93
CA LEU A 203 -31.49 9.48 -20.33
C LEU A 203 -30.09 9.70 -20.92
N PHE A 204 -29.20 10.40 -20.20
CA PHE A 204 -27.84 10.75 -20.64
C PHE A 204 -27.81 11.50 -21.99
N GLN A 205 -28.82 12.33 -22.24
CA GLN A 205 -28.95 13.12 -23.45
C GLN A 205 -29.63 14.46 -23.16
N CYS A 206 -29.36 15.45 -24.02
CA CYS A 206 -30.08 16.71 -24.01
C CYS A 206 -31.52 16.49 -24.47
N VAL A 207 -32.48 17.00 -23.70
CA VAL A 207 -33.91 16.95 -24.04
C VAL A 207 -34.46 18.37 -24.11
N ASP A 208 -35.39 18.59 -25.04
CA ASP A 208 -36.05 19.88 -25.20
C ASP A 208 -36.89 20.20 -23.94
N GLY A 209 -36.71 21.40 -23.39
CA GLY A 209 -37.27 21.80 -22.09
C GLY A 209 -38.81 21.91 -22.02
N GLN A 210 -39.55 21.53 -23.06
CA GLN A 210 -41.01 21.70 -23.12
C GLN A 210 -41.82 20.59 -22.44
N LEU A 211 -41.23 19.44 -22.12
CA LEU A 211 -42.02 18.27 -21.70
C LEU A 211 -42.50 18.26 -20.24
N HIS A 212 -42.20 19.28 -19.42
CA HIS A 212 -42.61 19.30 -18.00
C HIS A 212 -43.81 20.19 -17.66
N GLN A 213 -44.36 20.96 -18.60
CA GLN A 213 -45.58 21.75 -18.35
C GLN A 213 -46.89 21.05 -18.72
N ASP A 214 -46.86 20.05 -19.60
CA ASP A 214 -48.09 19.42 -20.10
C ASP A 214 -48.68 18.38 -19.14
N GLY A 215 -47.85 17.74 -18.31
CA GLY A 215 -48.30 16.73 -17.34
C GLY A 215 -49.11 17.30 -16.17
N VAL A 216 -48.77 18.50 -15.70
CA VAL A 216 -49.44 19.13 -14.54
C VAL A 216 -50.81 19.71 -14.95
N SER A 217 -50.93 20.18 -16.19
CA SER A 217 -52.18 20.80 -16.69
C SER A 217 -53.30 19.77 -16.89
N MET A 218 -52.99 18.58 -17.40
CA MET A 218 -54.01 17.53 -17.59
C MET A 218 -54.54 16.97 -16.26
N GLY A 219 -53.68 16.84 -15.24
CA GLY A 219 -54.09 16.38 -13.91
C GLY A 219 -55.02 17.36 -13.20
N LEU A 220 -54.75 18.67 -13.33
CA LEU A 220 -55.57 19.71 -12.71
C LEU A 220 -56.95 19.84 -13.38
N ILE A 221 -57.01 19.73 -14.71
CA ILE A 221 -58.28 19.77 -15.46
C ILE A 221 -59.15 18.55 -15.11
N ALA A 222 -58.56 17.34 -15.05
CA ALA A 222 -59.29 16.14 -14.64
C ALA A 222 -59.83 16.26 -13.19
N GLY A 223 -59.04 16.82 -12.28
CA GLY A 223 -59.46 17.07 -10.89
C GLY A 223 -60.65 18.02 -10.77
N ILE A 224 -60.66 19.12 -11.54
CA ILE A 224 -61.76 20.10 -11.53
C ILE A 224 -63.06 19.48 -12.06
N VAL A 225 -62.99 18.70 -13.15
CA VAL A 225 -64.18 18.05 -13.75
C VAL A 225 -64.84 17.09 -12.76
N VAL A 226 -64.05 16.25 -12.07
CA VAL A 226 -64.58 15.32 -11.06
C VAL A 226 -65.26 16.07 -9.91
N LEU A 227 -64.67 17.17 -9.44
CA LEU A 227 -65.25 18.01 -8.38
C LEU A 227 -66.60 18.61 -8.76
N VAL A 228 -66.75 19.09 -10.00
CA VAL A 228 -68.02 19.62 -10.50
C VAL A 228 -69.09 18.53 -10.57
N PHE A 229 -68.76 17.33 -11.04
CA PHE A 229 -69.72 16.21 -11.06
C PHE A 229 -70.18 15.80 -9.66
N VAL A 230 -69.27 15.78 -8.68
CA VAL A 230 -69.62 15.50 -7.27
C VAL A 230 -70.53 16.59 -6.71
N ALA A 231 -70.26 17.86 -6.98
CA ALA A 231 -71.08 18.97 -6.52
C ALA A 231 -72.51 18.92 -7.12
N VAL A 232 -72.62 18.67 -8.44
CA VAL A 232 -73.93 18.53 -9.11
C VAL A 232 -74.68 17.32 -8.58
N GLY A 233 -73.99 16.19 -8.36
CA GLY A 233 -74.57 14.99 -7.75
C GLY A 233 -75.15 15.26 -6.36
N LEU A 234 -74.41 16.00 -5.51
CA LEU A 234 -74.87 16.37 -4.16
C LEU A 234 -76.10 17.29 -4.20
N VAL A 235 -76.12 18.29 -5.08
CA VAL A 235 -77.30 19.17 -5.26
C VAL A 235 -78.52 18.37 -5.71
N GLY A 236 -78.34 17.43 -6.66
CA GLY A 236 -79.40 16.53 -7.09
C GLY A 236 -79.94 15.64 -5.96
N LEU A 237 -79.05 15.12 -5.12
CA LEU A 237 -79.40 14.29 -3.97
C LEU A 237 -80.19 15.08 -2.90
N ILE A 238 -79.75 16.32 -2.62
CA ILE A 238 -80.45 17.22 -1.69
C ILE A 238 -81.85 17.55 -2.22
N ALA A 239 -81.98 17.89 -3.52
CA ALA A 239 -83.26 18.16 -4.14
C ALA A 239 -84.20 16.94 -4.10
N PHE A 240 -83.67 15.74 -4.37
CA PHE A 240 -84.41 14.49 -4.28
C PHE A 240 -84.92 14.22 -2.85
N PHE A 241 -84.08 14.41 -1.83
CA PHE A 241 -84.50 14.27 -0.44
C PHE A 241 -85.55 15.31 -0.04
N TYR A 242 -85.43 16.54 -0.52
CA TYR A 242 -86.42 17.60 -0.25
C TYR A 242 -87.79 17.27 -0.87
N LEU A 243 -87.80 16.75 -2.09
CA LEU A 243 -89.03 16.31 -2.77
C LEU A 243 -89.63 15.07 -2.08
N LYS A 244 -88.80 14.09 -1.71
CA LYS A 244 -89.24 12.89 -0.99
C LYS A 244 -89.81 13.21 0.39
N ARG A 245 -89.29 14.22 1.09
CA ARG A 245 -89.81 14.66 2.40
C ARG A 245 -91.16 15.38 2.31
N ARG A 246 -91.51 15.96 1.15
CA ARG A 246 -92.83 16.57 0.89
C ARG A 246 -93.89 15.54 0.49
N ALA A 247 -93.50 14.40 -0.08
CA ALA A 247 -94.40 13.28 -0.33
C ALA A 247 -94.59 12.49 0.98
N GLY A 248 -95.45 13.00 1.85
CA GLY A 248 -95.72 12.41 3.16
C GLY A 248 -96.22 10.96 3.07
N LEU A 249 -95.49 10.05 3.73
CA LEU A 249 -96.06 8.83 4.29
C LEU A 249 -95.56 8.65 5.72
N PRO A 250 -96.44 8.23 6.64
CA PRO A 250 -96.26 8.31 8.09
C PRO A 250 -95.31 7.25 8.62
N GLY A 251 -94.64 7.60 9.71
CA GLY A 251 -93.60 6.80 10.34
C GLY A 251 -94.08 5.50 10.97
N ARG A 252 -93.11 4.60 11.16
CA ARG A 252 -93.12 3.61 12.23
C ARG A 252 -91.78 3.66 12.95
N SER A 253 -91.86 4.02 14.21
CA SER A 253 -90.81 3.85 15.22
C SER A 253 -90.50 2.37 15.38
N ALA A 254 -89.22 2.02 15.43
CA ALA A 254 -88.76 0.77 16.00
C ALA A 254 -87.58 1.04 16.94
N VAL A 255 -87.87 0.86 18.22
CA VAL A 255 -86.95 0.69 19.34
C VAL A 255 -86.11 -0.57 19.10
N VAL A 256 -84.78 -0.49 19.12
CA VAL A 256 -83.92 -1.62 19.53
C VAL A 256 -82.67 -1.12 20.26
N THR A 257 -82.52 -1.71 21.43
CA THR A 257 -81.49 -1.70 22.46
C THR A 257 -80.10 -2.19 22.04
N THR A 258 -79.08 -1.53 22.62
CA THR A 258 -77.76 -2.03 23.10
C THR A 258 -77.14 -3.28 22.47
N ARG A 259 -75.90 -3.13 21.96
CA ARG A 259 -74.75 -3.95 22.39
C ARG A 259 -73.41 -3.31 22.00
N GLN A 260 -72.53 -3.22 22.99
CA GLN A 260 -71.09 -3.04 22.82
C GLN A 260 -70.52 -4.19 21.98
N ALA A 261 -69.64 -3.85 21.04
CA ALA A 261 -68.67 -4.79 20.49
C ALA A 261 -67.41 -4.00 20.14
N GLU A 262 -66.38 -4.29 20.91
CA GLU A 262 -64.99 -3.86 20.82
C GLU A 262 -64.24 -4.85 19.91
N VAL A 263 -63.60 -4.38 18.83
CA VAL A 263 -62.84 -5.19 17.86
C VAL A 263 -61.77 -4.25 17.24
N PRO A 264 -60.51 -4.70 16.97
CA PRO A 264 -59.33 -4.19 17.68
C PRO A 264 -58.35 -3.43 16.77
N ARG A 265 -57.31 -2.88 17.41
CA ARG A 265 -56.03 -2.47 16.79
C ARG A 265 -55.42 -3.62 15.97
N PRO A 266 -54.94 -3.36 14.75
CA PRO A 266 -53.81 -4.10 14.21
C PRO A 266 -52.51 -3.52 14.76
N THR A 267 -51.71 -4.38 15.38
CA THR A 267 -50.31 -4.14 15.76
C THR A 267 -49.49 -5.31 15.22
N LEU A 268 -48.30 -4.97 14.71
CA LEU A 268 -47.23 -5.86 14.21
C LEU A 268 -47.55 -6.60 12.89
N THR A 269 -46.62 -6.82 11.98
CA THR A 269 -45.20 -7.21 12.15
C THR A 269 -44.32 -6.76 10.98
N ASP A 270 -43.05 -6.52 11.34
CA ASP A 270 -41.82 -6.74 10.59
C ASP A 270 -41.89 -7.18 9.12
N THR A 271 -41.17 -6.43 8.31
CA THR A 271 -40.24 -7.02 7.35
C THR A 271 -38.84 -6.49 7.65
N GLU A 272 -38.16 -7.15 8.60
CA GLU A 272 -36.80 -7.59 8.32
C GLU A 272 -36.89 -8.57 7.15
N ALA A 273 -36.27 -8.24 6.01
CA ALA A 273 -35.55 -9.20 5.20
C ALA A 273 -34.83 -8.49 4.05
N LEU A 274 -33.60 -8.94 3.80
CA LEU A 274 -32.86 -8.89 2.54
C LEU A 274 -32.25 -7.50 2.21
N VAL A 275 -30.93 -7.31 2.11
CA VAL A 275 -29.89 -8.22 1.62
C VAL A 275 -28.56 -7.88 2.30
N ARG A 276 -27.96 -8.90 2.91
CA ARG A 276 -26.56 -8.95 3.30
C ARG A 276 -25.92 -9.98 2.36
N GLU A 277 -25.09 -9.53 1.43
CA GLU A 277 -24.22 -10.32 0.55
C GLU A 277 -23.37 -9.29 -0.21
N THR A 278 -22.05 -9.37 -0.38
CA THR A 278 -21.03 -10.31 0.08
C THR A 278 -19.68 -9.66 -0.18
N LEU A 279 -18.74 -9.87 0.75
CA LEU A 279 -17.30 -9.78 0.51
C LEU A 279 -16.90 -10.82 -0.55
N GLN A 280 -16.23 -10.40 -1.62
CA GLN A 280 -15.15 -11.14 -2.28
C GLN A 280 -14.69 -10.35 -3.50
N TYR A 281 -13.44 -9.93 -3.52
CA TYR A 281 -12.46 -10.42 -4.49
C TYR A 281 -11.07 -9.86 -4.15
N ASP A 282 -10.27 -10.73 -3.50
CA ASP A 282 -8.84 -10.78 -3.72
C ASP A 282 -8.60 -11.44 -5.08
N LYS A 283 -7.83 -10.77 -5.94
CA LYS A 283 -6.75 -11.33 -6.76
C LYS A 283 -5.93 -10.22 -7.42
#